data_AF-A0A9D2F725-F1
#
_entry.id   AF-A0A9D2F725-F1
#
_cell.length_a   1.000
_cell.length_b   1.000
_cell.length_c   1.000
_cell.angle_alpha   90.00
_cell.angle_beta   90.00
_cell.angle_gamma   90.00
#
_symmetry.space_group_name_H-M   'P 1'
#
loop_
_entity.id
_entity.type
_entity.pdbx_description
1 polymer ?
#
loop_
_entity_poly.entity_id
_entity_poly.type
_entity_poly.pdbx_seq_one_letter_code
_entity_poly.pdbx_strand_id
1 'polypeptide(L)'
;GGINRTYYRYLDEFYRILALKINHMTLELLNARTTFFRKAQPVEKINIELLKTLKEAFKEGVLIAINQAESTKNELQIPLFYSEDSPLSIKKRINNIDYLLGYLTYHKDLGSWTLDIEDELIGIN
;
A
#
# COMPACT_ATOMS: atom_id res chain seq x y z
N GLY A 1 -24.88 -8.15 -22.49
CA GLY A 1 -24.44 -8.24 -21.08
C GLY A 1 -23.07 -8.89 -20.90
N GLY A 2 -22.02 -8.37 -21.54
CA GLY A 2 -20.64 -8.92 -21.42
C GLY A 2 -19.60 -7.92 -20.89
N ILE A 3 -19.97 -6.66 -20.72
CA ILE A 3 -19.02 -5.57 -20.44
C ILE A 3 -18.62 -5.56 -18.95
N ASN A 4 -19.59 -5.76 -18.03
CA ASN A 4 -19.32 -5.77 -16.59
C ASN A 4 -18.37 -6.90 -16.15
N ARG A 5 -18.57 -8.13 -16.63
CA ARG A 5 -17.78 -9.29 -16.18
C ARG A 5 -16.31 -9.19 -16.58
N THR A 6 -16.04 -8.60 -17.74
CA THR A 6 -14.68 -8.35 -18.24
C THR A 6 -13.99 -7.25 -17.43
N TYR A 7 -14.69 -6.17 -17.08
CA TYR A 7 -14.17 -5.10 -16.23
C TYR A 7 -13.76 -5.61 -14.83
N TYR A 8 -14.60 -6.41 -14.17
CA TYR A 8 -14.27 -6.98 -12.86
C TYR A 8 -13.03 -7.88 -12.89
N ARG A 9 -12.83 -8.67 -13.95
CA ARG A 9 -11.61 -9.48 -14.13
C ARG A 9 -10.36 -8.61 -14.22
N TYR A 10 -10.42 -7.49 -14.95
CA TYR A 10 -9.28 -6.57 -15.04
C TYR A 10 -8.97 -5.90 -13.71
N LEU A 11 -10.00 -5.62 -12.90
CA LEU A 11 -9.82 -5.06 -11.57
C LEU A 11 -9.19 -6.07 -10.60
N ASP A 12 -9.60 -7.34 -10.63
CA ASP A 12 -8.94 -8.40 -9.85
C ASP A 12 -7.48 -8.59 -10.27
N GLU A 13 -7.18 -8.55 -11.57
CA GLU A 13 -5.80 -8.62 -12.06
C GLU A 13 -4.98 -7.39 -11.64
N PHE A 14 -5.58 -6.20 -11.63
CA PHE A 14 -4.94 -5.00 -11.09
C PHE A 14 -4.52 -5.20 -9.62
N TYR A 15 -5.44 -5.65 -8.75
CA TYR A 15 -5.12 -5.92 -7.34
C TYR A 15 -4.08 -7.03 -7.18
N ARG A 16 -4.11 -8.06 -8.03
CA ARG A 16 -3.10 -9.13 -8.03
C ARG A 16 -1.71 -8.59 -8.36
N ILE A 17 -1.59 -7.77 -9.40
CA ILE A 17 -0.33 -7.15 -9.80
C ILE A 17 0.16 -6.19 -8.72
N LEU A 18 -0.74 -5.39 -8.14
CA LEU A 18 -0.42 -4.45 -7.06
C LEU A 18 0.09 -5.19 -5.82
N ALA A 19 -0.57 -6.28 -5.40
CA ALA A 19 -0.15 -7.11 -4.29
C ALA A 19 1.27 -7.69 -4.51
N LEU A 20 1.57 -8.16 -5.72
CA LEU A 20 2.90 -8.65 -6.08
C LEU A 20 3.95 -7.54 -5.98
N LYS A 21 3.63 -6.33 -6.46
CA LYS A 21 4.54 -5.18 -6.42
C LYS A 21 4.83 -4.73 -5.00
N ILE A 22 3.80 -4.60 -4.15
CA ILE A 22 3.95 -4.28 -2.73
C ILE A 22 4.82 -5.33 -2.05
N ASN A 23 4.51 -6.61 -2.22
CA ASN A 23 5.26 -7.69 -1.58
C ASN A 23 6.74 -7.69 -1.97
N HIS A 24 7.04 -7.49 -3.25
CA HIS A 24 8.41 -7.42 -3.75
C HIS A 24 9.17 -6.23 -3.16
N MET A 25 8.57 -5.04 -3.17
CA MET A 25 9.22 -3.84 -2.64
C MET A 25 9.42 -3.91 -1.12
N THR A 26 8.49 -4.52 -0.38
CA THR A 26 8.63 -4.76 1.06
C THR A 26 9.73 -5.78 1.36
N LEU A 27 9.85 -6.84 0.55
CA LEU A 27 10.96 -7.79 0.65
C LEU A 27 12.30 -7.09 0.46
N GLU A 28 12.42 -6.22 -0.55
CA GLU A 28 13.63 -5.43 -0.77
C GLU A 28 13.92 -4.50 0.41
N LEU A 29 12.93 -3.74 0.90
CA LEU A 29 13.09 -2.83 2.03
C LEU A 29 13.59 -3.52 3.30
N LEU A 30 12.98 -4.66 3.66
CA LEU A 30 13.31 -5.39 4.88
C LEU A 30 14.69 -6.06 4.80
N ASN A 31 15.14 -6.42 3.60
CA ASN A 31 16.40 -7.11 3.39
C ASN A 31 17.53 -6.21 2.86
N ALA A 32 17.27 -4.93 2.58
CA ALA A 32 18.27 -4.00 2.03
C ALA A 32 19.49 -3.80 2.95
N ARG A 33 19.35 -4.01 4.26
CA ARG A 33 20.42 -3.82 5.27
C ARG A 33 21.02 -5.11 5.82
N THR A 34 20.71 -6.28 5.25
CA THR A 34 21.32 -7.53 5.73
C THR A 34 22.79 -7.56 5.34
N THR A 35 23.68 -7.24 6.29
CA THR A 35 25.07 -7.66 6.26
C THR A 35 25.13 -9.17 6.03
N PHE A 36 26.12 -9.61 5.26
CA PHE A 36 26.31 -10.92 4.59
C PHE A 36 26.09 -12.22 5.41
N PHE A 37 25.63 -12.16 6.67
CA PHE A 37 25.40 -13.30 7.56
C PHE A 37 23.99 -13.40 8.15
N ARG A 38 23.07 -12.45 7.89
CA ARG A 38 21.69 -12.53 8.39
C ARG A 38 20.80 -13.25 7.37
N LYS A 39 20.02 -14.23 7.82
CA LYS A 39 19.00 -14.89 6.99
C LYS A 39 18.01 -13.85 6.47
N ALA A 40 17.68 -13.95 5.18
CA ALA A 40 16.66 -13.11 4.58
C ALA A 40 15.33 -13.28 5.32
N GLN A 41 14.69 -12.17 5.66
CA GLN A 41 13.37 -12.16 6.25
C GLN A 41 12.33 -12.38 5.13
N PRO A 42 11.55 -13.47 5.16
CA PRO A 42 10.46 -13.66 4.21
C PRO A 42 9.36 -12.62 4.47
N VAL A 43 8.64 -12.28 3.40
CA VAL A 43 7.46 -11.40 3.47
C VAL A 43 6.26 -12.19 2.98
N GLU A 44 5.30 -12.32 3.87
CA GLU A 44 4.02 -12.93 3.54
C GLU A 44 3.25 -12.04 2.58
N LYS A 45 2.56 -12.67 1.61
CA LYS A 45 1.84 -11.93 0.58
C LYS A 45 0.68 -11.17 1.19
N ILE A 46 0.55 -9.90 0.81
CA ILE A 46 -0.64 -9.12 1.11
C ILE A 46 -1.89 -9.77 0.48
N ASN A 47 -2.96 -9.84 1.26
CA ASN A 47 -4.25 -10.33 0.80
C ASN A 47 -4.87 -9.33 -0.20
N ILE A 48 -5.28 -9.80 -1.37
CA ILE A 48 -5.95 -8.96 -2.38
C ILE A 48 -7.25 -8.34 -1.84
N GLU A 49 -7.95 -9.03 -0.93
CA GLU A 49 -9.19 -8.52 -0.33
C GLU A 49 -8.91 -7.32 0.58
N LEU A 50 -7.73 -7.26 1.21
CA LEU A 50 -7.30 -6.07 1.95
C LEU A 50 -7.13 -4.88 1.00
N LEU A 51 -6.52 -5.07 -0.16
CA LEU A 51 -6.35 -4.00 -1.15
C LEU A 51 -7.66 -3.55 -1.80
N LYS A 52 -8.65 -4.44 -1.90
CA LYS A 52 -9.98 -4.10 -2.41
C LYS A 52 -10.73 -3.12 -1.51
N THR A 53 -10.38 -3.01 -0.23
CA THR A 53 -10.96 -1.98 0.66
C THR A 53 -10.59 -0.56 0.21
N LEU A 54 -9.45 -0.38 -0.48
CA LEU A 54 -9.00 0.89 -1.06
C LEU A 54 -9.71 1.25 -2.38
N LYS A 55 -10.72 0.47 -2.81
CA LYS A 55 -11.36 0.65 -4.13
C LYS A 55 -11.85 2.08 -4.37
N GLU A 56 -12.50 2.70 -3.39
CA GLU A 56 -13.01 4.06 -3.53
C GLU A 56 -11.85 5.08 -3.56
N ALA A 57 -10.87 4.94 -2.67
CA ALA A 57 -9.68 5.79 -2.68
C ALA A 57 -8.90 5.69 -4.00
N PHE A 58 -8.81 4.50 -4.62
CA PHE A 58 -8.16 4.33 -5.92
C PHE A 58 -8.86 5.05 -7.07
N LYS A 59 -10.16 5.39 -6.95
CA LYS A 59 -10.85 6.22 -7.96
C LYS A 59 -10.35 7.66 -7.92
N GLU A 60 -10.06 8.17 -6.73
CA GLU A 60 -9.53 9.51 -6.47
C GLU A 60 -8.00 9.59 -6.63
N GLY A 61 -7.34 8.45 -6.86
CA GLY A 61 -5.90 8.33 -6.97
C GLY A 61 -5.22 8.19 -5.61
N VAL A 62 -4.45 7.11 -5.44
CA VAL A 62 -3.66 6.85 -4.22
C VAL A 62 -2.18 6.71 -4.58
N LEU A 63 -1.36 7.41 -3.81
CA LEU A 63 0.08 7.26 -3.80
C LEU A 63 0.49 6.34 -2.65
N ILE A 64 1.11 5.20 -2.98
CA ILE A 64 1.72 4.30 -1.99
C ILE A 64 3.20 4.68 -1.82
N ALA A 65 3.52 5.38 -0.74
CA ALA A 65 4.80 6.04 -0.54
C ALA A 65 5.85 5.13 0.12
N ILE A 66 6.26 4.09 -0.60
CA ILE A 66 7.18 3.05 -0.11
C ILE A 66 8.55 3.62 0.29
N ASN A 67 9.00 4.69 -0.35
CA ASN A 67 10.26 5.37 -0.02
C ASN A 67 10.23 6.12 1.33
N GLN A 68 9.05 6.34 1.90
CA GLN A 68 8.84 6.92 3.23
C GLN A 68 8.42 5.86 4.24
N ALA A 69 8.56 4.57 3.91
CA ALA A 69 8.20 3.52 4.83
C ALA A 69 9.06 3.62 6.10
N GLU A 70 8.38 3.69 7.23
CA GLU A 70 9.03 3.69 8.54
C GLU A 70 9.12 2.26 9.05
N SER A 71 10.31 1.87 9.50
CA SER A 71 10.59 0.49 9.91
C SER A 71 10.99 0.48 11.38
N THR A 72 10.14 -0.08 12.23
CA THR A 72 10.42 -0.31 13.65
C THR A 72 10.97 -1.73 13.85
N LYS A 73 11.14 -2.18 15.10
CA LYS A 73 11.55 -3.57 15.36
C LYS A 73 10.51 -4.58 14.85
N ASN A 74 9.22 -4.27 15.01
CA ASN A 74 8.13 -5.23 14.82
C ASN A 74 7.29 -4.92 13.59
N GLU A 75 7.35 -3.71 13.04
CA GLU A 75 6.47 -3.27 11.97
C GLU A 75 7.22 -2.52 10.86
N LEU A 76 6.65 -2.55 9.67
CA LEU A 76 6.97 -1.65 8.56
C LEU A 76 5.68 -0.94 8.15
N GLN A 77 5.65 0.37 8.35
CA GLN A 77 4.48 1.20 8.04
C GLN A 77 4.73 1.97 6.75
N ILE A 78 3.85 1.81 5.76
CA ILE A 78 3.94 2.44 4.46
C ILE A 78 2.81 3.48 4.35
N PRO A 79 3.13 4.78 4.30
CA PRO A 79 2.09 5.81 4.19
C PRO A 79 1.40 5.78 2.83
N LEU A 80 0.10 6.05 2.85
CA LEU A 80 -0.78 6.19 1.71
C LEU A 80 -1.26 7.64 1.65
N PHE A 81 -1.22 8.25 0.47
CA PHE A 81 -1.70 9.62 0.27
C PHE A 81 -2.72 9.69 -0.86
N TYR A 82 -3.67 10.61 -0.77
CA TYR A 82 -4.46 11.00 -1.95
C TYR A 82 -3.57 11.72 -2.97
N SER A 83 -3.80 11.47 -4.26
CA SER A 83 -3.03 12.06 -5.35
C SER A 83 -3.92 12.84 -6.31
N GLU A 84 -3.94 14.18 -6.23
CA GLU A 84 -4.53 14.96 -7.34
C GLU A 84 -3.59 14.94 -8.57
N ASP A 85 -4.19 15.02 -9.75
CA ASP A 85 -3.73 14.65 -11.11
C ASP A 85 -2.36 15.15 -11.64
N SER A 86 -1.54 15.86 -10.86
CA SER A 86 -0.25 16.40 -11.34
C SER A 86 0.99 15.75 -10.70
N PRO A 87 1.94 15.23 -11.51
CA PRO A 87 3.22 14.70 -11.04
C PRO A 87 4.08 15.71 -10.28
N LEU A 88 3.93 17.01 -10.57
CA LEU A 88 4.68 18.10 -9.93
C LEU A 88 4.24 18.32 -8.47
N SER A 89 3.00 18.00 -8.15
CA SER A 89 2.45 18.12 -6.80
C SER A 89 2.72 16.92 -5.89
N ILE A 90 3.08 15.76 -6.45
CA ILE A 90 3.40 14.53 -5.70
C ILE A 90 4.52 14.78 -4.67
N LYS A 91 5.62 15.43 -5.06
CA LYS A 91 6.74 15.73 -4.14
C LYS A 91 6.39 16.69 -3.02
N LYS A 92 5.44 17.60 -3.24
CA LYS A 92 4.97 18.55 -2.21
C LYS A 92 4.04 17.86 -1.20
N ARG A 93 3.23 16.89 -1.66
CA ARG A 93 2.23 16.19 -0.84
C ARG A 93 2.78 15.11 0.07
N ILE A 94 3.83 14.44 -0.37
CA ILE A 94 4.57 13.45 0.43
C ILE A 94 4.97 13.99 1.83
N ASN A 95 5.15 15.30 1.97
CA ASN A 95 5.48 15.95 3.24
C ASN A 95 4.29 16.69 3.87
N ASN A 96 3.10 16.62 3.29
CA ASN A 96 1.90 17.28 3.79
C ASN A 96 0.90 16.25 4.35
N ILE A 97 0.69 16.31 5.66
CA ILE A 97 -0.24 15.46 6.41
C ILE A 97 -1.70 15.62 5.95
N ASP A 98 -2.07 16.77 5.37
CA ASP A 98 -3.43 17.04 4.89
C ASP A 98 -3.89 16.06 3.78
N TYR A 99 -2.95 15.36 3.14
CA TYR A 99 -3.23 14.38 2.08
C TYR A 99 -3.05 12.94 2.53
N LEU A 100 -2.71 12.71 3.81
CA LEU A 100 -2.55 11.37 4.36
C LEU A 100 -3.90 10.66 4.33
N LEU A 101 -3.93 9.51 3.65
CA LEU A 101 -5.08 8.61 3.63
C LEU A 101 -4.97 7.60 4.79
N GLY A 102 -3.75 7.22 5.15
CA GLY A 102 -3.49 6.27 6.22
C GLY A 102 -2.23 5.45 5.95
N TYR A 103 -2.20 4.23 6.48
CA TYR A 103 -1.02 3.38 6.49
C TYR A 103 -1.33 1.94 6.09
N LEU A 104 -0.46 1.39 5.27
CA LEU A 104 -0.37 -0.05 5.05
C LEU A 104 0.77 -0.61 5.91
N THR A 105 0.44 -1.47 6.86
CA THR A 105 1.38 -1.94 7.88
C THR A 105 1.66 -3.42 7.71
N TYR A 106 2.94 -3.79 7.60
CA TYR A 106 3.40 -5.17 7.68
C TYR A 106 3.91 -5.48 9.09
N HIS A 107 3.25 -6.41 9.76
CA HIS A 107 3.61 -6.93 11.08
C HIS A 107 4.65 -8.05 10.93
N LYS A 108 5.91 -7.75 11.23
CA LYS A 108 7.06 -8.64 11.00
C LYS A 108 7.00 -9.91 11.84
N ASP A 109 6.50 -9.80 13.07
CA ASP A 109 6.41 -10.92 14.01
C ASP A 109 5.29 -11.89 13.63
N LEU A 110 4.20 -11.37 13.05
CA LEU A 110 3.01 -12.13 12.68
C LEU A 110 3.01 -12.58 11.22
N GLY A 111 3.81 -11.94 10.36
CA GLY A 111 3.75 -12.16 8.91
C GLY A 111 2.40 -11.74 8.33
N SER A 112 1.83 -10.63 8.81
CA SER A 112 0.49 -10.20 8.44
C SER A 112 0.43 -8.74 8.03
N TRP A 113 -0.61 -8.39 7.29
CA TRP A 113 -0.84 -7.03 6.82
C TRP A 113 -2.09 -6.44 7.48
N THR A 114 -2.00 -5.17 7.87
CA THR A 114 -3.16 -4.35 8.23
C THR A 114 -3.19 -3.10 7.37
N LEU A 115 -4.38 -2.56 7.21
CA LEU A 115 -4.62 -1.30 6.53
C LEU A 115 -5.43 -0.43 7.47
N ASP A 116 -4.85 0.69 7.84
CA ASP A 116 -5.44 1.66 8.76
C ASP A 116 -5.69 2.93 7.94
N ILE A 117 -6.96 3.24 7.67
CA ILE A 117 -7.40 4.40 6.89
C ILE A 117 -7.99 5.41 7.87
N GLU A 118 -7.62 6.67 7.75
CA GLU A 118 -8.21 7.74 8.57
C GLU A 118 -9.66 8.00 8.08
N ASP A 119 -10.64 7.62 8.90
CA ASP A 119 -12.07 7.56 8.58
C ASP A 119 -12.73 8.92 8.28
N GLU A 120 -12.03 10.06 8.37
CA GLU A 120 -12.65 11.40 8.26
C GLU A 120 -13.07 11.82 6.84
N LEU A 121 -12.81 11.00 5.81
CA LEU A 121 -13.15 11.33 4.41
C LEU A 121 -14.12 10.36 3.73
N ILE A 122 -14.56 9.30 4.41
CA ILE A 122 -15.67 8.47 3.92
C ILE A 122 -16.96 9.11 4.44
N GLY A 123 -17.52 10.04 3.66
CA GLY A 123 -18.80 10.68 3.94
C GLY A 123 -19.95 9.68 4.02
N ILE A 124 -20.16 9.10 5.20
CA ILE A 124 -21.40 8.44 5.59
C ILE A 124 -22.17 9.41 6.50
N ASN A 125 -22.97 10.28 5.87
CA ASN A 125 -24.18 10.87 6.43
C ASN A 125 -25.28 10.74 5.37
#